data_AF-A0A562LZH1-F1
#
_entry.id   AF-A0A562LZH1-F1
#
_cell.length_a   1.000
_cell.length_b   1.000
_cell.length_c   1.000
_cell.angle_alpha   90.00
_cell.angle_beta   90.00
_cell.angle_gamma   90.00
#
_symmetry.space_group_name_H-M   'P 1'
#
loop_
_entity.id
_entity.type
_entity.pdbx_description
1 polymer ?
#
loop_
_entity_poly.entity_id
_entity_poly.type
_entity_poly.pdbx_seq_one_letter_code
_entity_poly.pdbx_strand_id
1 'polypeptide(L)'
;QYACDEFKLMLNKNGIKQSMSRKGNCWDNAVAESFFKTLKTECIYQHKFPNRELAKLEVFRYIEGFYHAKRIHSAIGYRTPNEMEMFYRSKQKLAA
;
A
#
# COMPACT_ATOMS: atom_id res chain seq x y z
N GLN A 1 0.19 5.81 18.10
CA GLN A 1 0.55 4.39 17.86
C GLN A 1 1.90 4.25 17.16
N TYR A 2 2.13 4.82 15.97
CA TYR A 2 3.42 4.67 15.25
C TYR A 2 4.66 5.32 15.90
N ALA A 3 4.51 6.18 16.91
CA ALA A 3 5.63 6.78 17.64
C ALA A 3 5.93 6.09 19.00
N CYS A 4 5.19 5.03 19.36
CA CYS A 4 5.40 4.34 20.63
C CYS A 4 6.75 3.60 20.66
N ASP A 5 7.27 3.38 21.86
CA ASP A 5 8.58 2.75 22.05
C ASP A 5 8.63 1.32 21.54
N GLU A 6 7.53 0.57 21.70
CA GLU A 6 7.41 -0.79 21.18
C GLU A 6 7.58 -0.85 19.65
N PHE A 7 6.95 0.06 18.92
CA PHE A 7 7.06 0.10 17.46
C PHE A 7 8.45 0.55 17.00
N LYS A 8 9.04 1.55 17.67
CA LYS A 8 10.43 1.98 17.39
C LYS A 8 11.43 0.85 17.63
N LEU A 9 11.27 0.10 18.71
CA LEU A 9 12.13 -1.04 19.04
C LEU A 9 12.02 -2.14 17.96
N MET A 10 10.80 -2.42 17.49
CA MET A 10 10.58 -3.38 16.41
C MET A 10 11.26 -2.94 15.11
N LEU A 11 11.16 -1.66 14.71
CA LEU A 11 11.82 -1.16 13.51
C LEU A 11 13.35 -1.25 13.61
N ASN A 12 13.92 -0.85 14.77
CA ASN A 12 15.36 -0.93 15.02
C ASN A 12 15.87 -2.37 14.93
N LYS A 13 15.14 -3.34 15.49
CA LYS A 13 15.49 -4.77 15.39
C LYS A 13 15.54 -5.28 13.94
N ASN A 14 14.76 -4.70 13.04
CA ASN A 14 14.72 -5.08 11.63
C ASN A 14 15.61 -4.19 10.73
N GLY A 15 16.40 -3.28 11.31
CA GLY A 15 17.24 -2.35 10.54
C GLY A 15 16.44 -1.33 9.72
N ILE A 16 15.18 -1.09 10.07
CA ILE A 16 14.28 -0.20 9.33
C ILE A 16 14.39 1.21 9.90
N LYS A 17 14.81 2.16 9.05
CA LYS A 17 14.80 3.58 9.39
C LYS A 17 13.38 4.13 9.33
N GLN A 18 12.85 4.56 10.47
CA GLN A 18 11.55 5.20 10.53
C GLN A 18 11.58 6.57 9.86
N SER A 19 10.60 6.84 8.99
CA SER A 19 10.35 8.17 8.41
C SER A 19 9.00 8.69 8.91
N MET A 20 9.03 9.70 9.78
CA MET A 20 7.83 10.36 10.30
C MET A 20 7.78 11.78 9.79
N SER A 21 6.69 12.12 9.09
CA SER A 21 6.41 13.46 8.61
C SER A 21 6.21 14.45 9.75
N ARG A 22 6.49 15.73 9.48
CA ARG A 22 6.08 16.80 10.39
C ARG A 22 4.55 16.84 10.48
N LYS A 23 4.04 17.25 11.66
CA LYS A 23 2.62 17.46 11.86
C LYS A 23 2.08 18.43 10.79
N GLY A 24 1.00 18.04 10.11
CA GLY A 24 0.35 18.85 9.09
C GLY A 24 0.89 18.71 7.66
N ASN A 25 1.85 17.81 7.40
CA ASN A 25 2.26 17.51 6.02
C ASN A 25 1.33 16.46 5.38
N CYS A 26 0.32 16.91 4.63
CA CYS A 26 -0.62 16.01 3.94
C CYS A 26 -0.02 15.29 2.73
N TRP A 27 1.03 15.84 2.12
CA TRP A 27 1.64 15.27 0.92
C TRP A 27 2.24 13.89 1.15
N ASP A 28 2.85 13.69 2.32
CA ASP A 28 3.47 12.41 2.67
C ASP A 28 2.42 11.29 2.86
N ASN A 29 1.19 11.64 3.24
CA ASN A 29 0.09 10.68 3.40
C ASN A 29 -0.79 10.56 2.14
N ALA A 30 -0.68 11.48 1.18
CA ALA A 30 -1.56 11.58 0.03
C ALA A 30 -1.62 10.29 -0.81
N VAL A 31 -0.49 9.57 -0.93
CA VAL A 31 -0.42 8.30 -1.67
C VAL A 31 -1.26 7.22 -0.99
N ALA A 32 -1.13 7.09 0.34
CA ALA A 32 -1.92 6.14 1.12
C ALA A 32 -3.41 6.52 1.11
N GLU A 33 -3.74 7.80 1.25
CA GLU A 33 -5.13 8.28 1.17
C GLU A 33 -5.76 7.98 -0.18
N SER A 34 -5.03 8.19 -1.28
CA SER A 34 -5.48 7.87 -2.63
C SER A 34 -5.81 6.37 -2.79
N PHE A 35 -4.94 5.50 -2.27
CA PHE A 35 -5.19 4.07 -2.23
C PHE A 35 -6.44 3.73 -1.41
N PHE A 36 -6.56 4.23 -0.18
CA PHE A 36 -7.69 3.91 0.68
C PHE A 36 -9.02 4.44 0.14
N LYS A 37 -9.01 5.60 -0.52
CA LYS A 37 -10.18 6.12 -1.24
C LYS A 37 -10.60 5.14 -2.33
N THR A 38 -9.64 4.67 -3.13
CA THR A 38 -9.88 3.71 -4.21
C THR A 38 -10.42 2.38 -3.70
N LEU A 39 -9.76 1.77 -2.70
CA LEU A 39 -10.19 0.54 -2.05
C LEU A 39 -11.62 0.66 -1.51
N LYS A 40 -11.92 1.75 -0.81
CA LYS A 40 -13.26 1.97 -0.25
C LYS A 40 -14.32 2.10 -1.35
N THR A 41 -14.03 2.81 -2.42
CA THR A 41 -14.98 3.01 -3.53
C THR A 41 -15.19 1.73 -4.34
N GLU A 42 -14.13 0.99 -4.65
CA GLU A 42 -14.19 -0.14 -5.58
C GLU A 42 -14.51 -1.47 -4.89
N CYS A 43 -14.06 -1.69 -3.65
CA CYS A 43 -14.21 -2.97 -2.94
C CYS A 43 -15.26 -2.94 -1.83
N ILE A 44 -15.43 -1.81 -1.15
CA ILE A 44 -16.24 -1.73 0.08
C ILE A 44 -17.61 -1.08 -0.18
N TYR A 45 -17.65 -0.03 -1.01
CA TYR A 45 -18.88 0.70 -1.28
C TYR A 45 -19.93 -0.23 -1.87
N GLN A 46 -21.14 -0.17 -1.33
CA GLN A 46 -22.28 -1.03 -1.67
C GLN A 46 -22.10 -2.54 -1.39
N HIS A 47 -20.99 -2.96 -0.79
CA HIS A 47 -20.77 -4.35 -0.39
C HIS A 47 -21.08 -4.53 1.11
N LYS A 48 -21.92 -5.52 1.43
CA LYS A 48 -22.18 -5.93 2.82
C LYS A 48 -21.50 -7.28 3.07
N PHE A 49 -20.54 -7.29 3.99
CA PHE A 49 -19.86 -8.52 4.37
C PHE A 49 -20.61 -9.23 5.50
N PRO A 50 -20.94 -10.52 5.36
CA PRO A 50 -21.66 -11.27 6.40
C PRO A 50 -20.87 -11.40 7.71
N ASN A 51 -19.54 -11.42 7.62
CA ASN A 51 -18.65 -11.48 8.78
C ASN A 51 -17.28 -10.89 8.45
N ARG A 52 -16.45 -10.72 9.48
CA ARG A 52 -15.12 -10.11 9.38
C ARG A 52 -14.15 -10.94 8.53
N GLU A 53 -14.23 -12.25 8.57
CA GLU A 53 -13.30 -13.11 7.84
C GLU A 53 -13.55 -13.06 6.33
N LEU A 54 -14.81 -12.98 5.90
CA LEU A 54 -15.16 -12.70 4.50
C LEU A 54 -14.71 -11.31 4.07
N ALA A 55 -14.87 -10.28 4.92
CA ALA A 55 -14.37 -8.94 4.60
C ALA A 55 -12.85 -8.93 4.38
N LYS A 56 -12.10 -9.63 5.23
CA LYS A 56 -10.64 -9.76 5.06
C LYS A 56 -10.27 -10.47 3.76
N LEU A 57 -10.98 -11.55 3.43
CA LEU A 57 -10.73 -12.30 2.20
C LEU A 57 -10.99 -11.44 0.96
N GLU A 58 -12.09 -10.68 0.94
CA GLU A 58 -12.41 -9.79 -0.17
C GLU A 58 -11.40 -8.65 -0.30
N VAL A 59 -10.96 -8.05 0.81
CA VAL A 59 -9.87 -7.04 0.77
C VAL A 59 -8.57 -7.66 0.25
N PHE A 60 -8.22 -8.88 0.68
CA PHE A 60 -7.04 -9.58 0.16
C PHE A 60 -7.15 -9.86 -1.34
N ARG A 61 -8.29 -10.38 -1.80
CA ARG A 61 -8.55 -10.65 -3.22
C ARG A 61 -8.49 -9.38 -4.05
N TYR A 62 -9.04 -8.28 -3.54
CA TYR A 62 -8.97 -6.99 -4.21
C TYR A 62 -7.52 -6.51 -4.32
N ILE A 63 -6.75 -6.55 -3.24
CA ILE A 63 -5.36 -6.05 -3.24
C ILE A 63 -4.47 -6.93 -4.13
N GLU A 64 -4.36 -8.22 -3.85
CA GLU A 64 -3.41 -9.12 -4.50
C GLU A 64 -3.91 -9.59 -5.88
N GLY A 65 -5.20 -9.90 -5.98
CA GLY A 65 -5.80 -10.47 -7.19
C GLY A 65 -6.16 -9.44 -8.27
N PHE A 66 -6.38 -8.18 -7.89
CA PHE A 66 -6.81 -7.14 -8.81
C PHE A 66 -5.92 -5.89 -8.79
N TYR A 67 -5.79 -5.21 -7.65
CA TYR A 67 -5.12 -3.91 -7.56
C TYR A 67 -3.63 -4.03 -7.95
N HIS A 68 -2.89 -4.97 -7.35
CA HIS A 68 -1.47 -5.18 -7.67
C HIS A 68 -1.25 -5.85 -9.04
N ALA A 69 -2.13 -6.78 -9.42
CA ALA A 69 -1.90 -7.67 -10.56
C ALA A 69 -2.53 -7.21 -11.88
N LYS A 70 -3.58 -6.38 -11.86
CA LYS A 70 -4.41 -6.08 -13.05
C LYS A 70 -4.74 -4.61 -13.23
N ARG A 71 -4.83 -3.83 -12.15
CA ARG A 71 -5.21 -2.41 -12.22
C ARG A 71 -4.05 -1.58 -12.79
N ILE A 72 -4.27 -0.95 -13.94
CA ILE A 72 -3.29 -0.04 -14.53
C ILE A 72 -3.40 1.37 -13.95
N HIS A 73 -2.27 2.04 -13.80
CA HIS A 73 -2.20 3.38 -13.21
C HIS A 73 -1.49 4.34 -14.17
N SER A 74 -2.17 5.43 -14.55
CA SER A 74 -1.62 6.45 -15.46
C SER A 74 -0.34 7.10 -14.89
N ALA A 75 -0.29 7.30 -13.57
CA ALA A 75 0.86 7.89 -12.88
C ALA A 75 2.17 7.08 -12.98
N ILE A 76 2.09 5.78 -13.29
CA ILE A 76 3.25 4.89 -13.45
C ILE A 76 3.39 4.37 -14.88
N GLY A 77 2.90 5.14 -15.85
CA GLY A 77 3.03 4.84 -17.28
C GLY A 77 2.12 3.70 -17.73
N TYR A 78 0.89 3.65 -17.22
CA TYR A 78 -0.13 2.64 -17.55
C TYR A 78 0.31 1.20 -17.26
N ARG A 79 1.14 1.03 -16.22
CA ARG A 79 1.52 -0.28 -15.68
C ARG A 79 0.72 -0.62 -14.43
N THR A 80 0.70 -1.90 -14.10
CA THR A 80 0.26 -2.39 -12.80
C THR A 80 1.32 -2.14 -11.73
N PRO A 81 0.94 -2.08 -10.43
CA PRO A 81 1.91 -1.98 -9.35
C PRO A 81 2.96 -3.08 -9.38
N ASN A 82 2.58 -4.33 -9.70
CA ASN A 82 3.52 -5.45 -9.79
C ASN A 82 4.53 -5.27 -10.93
N GLU A 83 4.09 -4.83 -12.11
CA GLU A 83 5.02 -4.54 -13.21
C GLU A 83 5.98 -3.41 -12.87
N MET A 84 5.51 -2.38 -12.18
CA MET A 84 6.36 -1.27 -11.75
C MET A 84 7.38 -1.69 -10.69
N GLU A 85 6.97 -2.51 -9.72
CA GLU A 85 7.84 -3.13 -8.72
C GLU A 85 8.94 -3.96 -9.40
N MET A 86 8.59 -4.81 -10.36
CA MET A 86 9.54 -5.61 -11.13
C MET A 86 10.54 -4.74 -11.90
N PHE A 87 10.06 -3.66 -12.53
CA PHE A 87 10.89 -2.69 -13.24
C PHE A 87 11.88 -1.96 -12.32
N TYR A 88 11.45 -1.55 -11.12
CA TYR A 88 12.35 -0.93 -10.15
C TYR A 88 13.41 -1.91 -9.63
N ARG A 89 13.01 -3.15 -9.33
CA ARG A 89 13.93 -4.19 -8.88
C ARG A 89 14.98 -4.54 -9.94
N SER A 90 14.60 -4.61 -11.20
CA SER A 90 15.57 -4.84 -12.28
C SER A 90 16.57 -3.69 -12.39
N LYS A 91 16.11 -2.44 -12.35
CA LYS A 91 16.97 -1.25 -12.34
C LYS A 91 17.95 -1.21 -11.17
N GLN A 92 17.52 -1.56 -9.97
CA GLN A 92 18.40 -1.60 -8.79
C GLN A 92 19.50 -2.65 -8.94
N LYS A 93 19.18 -3.83 -9.49
CA LYS A 93 20.19 -4.86 -9.80
C LYS A 93 21.18 -4.44 -10.88
N LEU A 94 20.77 -3.61 -11.83
CA LEU A 94 21.65 -3.05 -12.87
C LEU A 94 22.59 -1.96 -12.35
N ALA A 95 22.25 -1.33 -11.22
CA ALA A 95 23.01 -0.23 -10.62
C ALA A 95 23.93 -0.66 -9.46
N ALA A 96 23.88 -1.93 -9.06
CA ALA A 96 24.70 -2.53 -8.01
C ALA A 96 25.80 -3.40 -8.63
#